data_AF-A0A7C3G3S8-F1
#
_entry.id   AF-A0A7C3G3S8-F1
#
_cell.length_a   1.000
_cell.length_b   1.000
_cell.length_c   1.000
_cell.angle_alpha   90.00
_cell.angle_beta   90.00
_cell.angle_gamma   90.00
#
_symmetry.space_group_name_H-M   'P 1'
#
loop_
_entity.id
_entity.type
_entity.pdbx_description
1 polymer ?
#
loop_
_entity_poly.entity_id
_entity_poly.type
_entity_poly.pdbx_seq_one_letter_code
_entity_poly.pdbx_strand_id
1 'polypeptide(L)'
;MVVYVEPLGFGHRLVNGIQQIAIDVDLILTDRKGKKLLSREEFGKFELNSRRKNREFFMKITLSLKGAPPGEYVLVLPIRDRVRDTKATITLPFSIVK
;
A
#
# COMPACT_ATOMS: atom_id res chain seq x y z
N MET A 1 -8.83 -5.71 -8.93
CA MET A 1 -7.73 -4.81 -9.32
C MET A 1 -6.46 -5.24 -8.61
N VAL A 2 -5.31 -5.18 -9.28
CA VAL A 2 -4.00 -5.47 -8.69
C VAL A 2 -3.14 -4.22 -8.83
N VAL A 3 -2.53 -3.79 -7.72
CA VAL A 3 -1.60 -2.66 -7.67
C VAL A 3 -0.23 -3.19 -7.30
N TYR A 4 0.78 -2.85 -8.08
CA TYR A 4 2.18 -3.16 -7.84
C TYR A 4 2.92 -1.88 -7.44
N VAL A 5 3.70 -1.94 -6.37
CA VAL A 5 4.40 -0.79 -5.81
C VAL A 5 5.84 -1.16 -5.48
N GLU A 6 6.79 -0.37 -5.98
CA GLU A 6 8.20 -0.41 -5.61
C GLU A 6 8.51 0.84 -4.76
N PRO A 7 8.53 0.73 -3.43
CA PRO A 7 8.92 1.84 -2.58
C PRO A 7 10.42 2.14 -2.76
N LEU A 8 10.76 3.43 -2.82
CA LEU A 8 12.14 3.90 -2.78
C LEU A 8 12.43 4.53 -1.43
N GLY A 9 13.64 4.33 -0.91
CA GLY A 9 14.09 4.97 0.33
C GLY A 9 13.56 4.37 1.63
N PHE A 10 12.99 3.16 1.61
CA PHE A 10 12.54 2.45 2.81
C PHE A 10 13.70 2.06 3.75
N GLY A 11 13.38 1.83 5.02
CA GLY A 11 14.32 1.50 6.06
C GLY A 11 14.60 0.01 6.22
N HIS A 12 15.73 -0.24 6.88
CA HIS A 12 16.12 -1.57 7.37
C HIS A 12 16.44 -1.48 8.85
N ARG A 13 15.95 -2.44 9.63
CA ARG A 13 16.33 -2.61 11.03
C ARG A 13 16.93 -3.99 11.23
N LEU A 14 17.97 -4.09 12.05
CA LEU A 14 18.52 -5.37 12.47
C LEU A 14 17.76 -5.87 13.72
N VAL A 15 17.18 -7.06 13.63
CA VAL A 15 16.48 -7.74 14.73
C VAL A 15 17.05 -9.14 14.85
N ASN A 16 17.69 -9.46 15.99
CA ASN A 16 18.30 -10.78 16.24
C ASN A 16 19.21 -11.28 15.10
N GLY A 17 20.02 -10.38 14.52
CA GLY A 17 20.91 -10.71 13.41
C GLY A 17 20.25 -10.78 12.02
N ILE A 18 18.94 -10.51 11.91
CA ILE A 18 18.18 -10.52 10.67
C ILE A 18 17.80 -9.10 10.27
N GLN A 19 18.04 -8.73 9.01
CA GLN A 19 17.60 -7.46 8.45
C GLN A 19 16.11 -7.54 8.13
N GLN A 20 15.35 -6.56 8.62
CA GLN A 20 13.90 -6.45 8.43
C GLN A 20 13.56 -5.16 7.68
N ILE A 21 12.69 -5.28 6.69
CA ILE A 21 11.89 -4.19 6.10
C ILE A 21 10.47 -4.36 6.61
N ALA A 22 9.79 -3.27 6.99
CA ALA A 22 8.43 -3.31 7.52
C ALA A 22 7.62 -2.10 7.05
N ILE A 23 6.63 -2.33 6.20
CA ILE A 23 5.76 -1.31 5.63
C ILE A 23 4.30 -1.66 5.87
N ASP A 24 3.54 -0.70 6.37
CA ASP A 24 2.09 -0.79 6.52
C ASP A 24 1.38 0.06 5.47
N VAL A 25 0.24 -0.43 4.99
CA VAL A 25 -0.57 0.22 3.98
C VAL A 25 -2.01 0.30 4.47
N ASP A 26 -2.54 1.52 4.50
CA ASP A 26 -3.97 1.77 4.68
C ASP A 26 -4.66 1.82 3.31
N LEU A 27 -5.98 1.63 3.27
CA LEU A 27 -6.77 1.73 2.05
C LEU A 27 -7.88 2.75 2.21
N ILE A 28 -7.97 3.69 1.29
CA ILE A 28 -9.07 4.65 1.19
C ILE A 28 -9.61 4.59 -0.24
N LEU A 29 -10.93 4.44 -0.38
CA LEU A 29 -11.61 4.57 -1.67
C LEU A 29 -12.46 5.84 -1.65
N THR A 30 -12.33 6.68 -2.65
CA THR A 30 -13.18 7.86 -2.83
C THR A 30 -13.89 7.82 -4.18
N ASP A 31 -14.96 8.60 -4.31
CA ASP A 31 -15.47 8.99 -5.63
C ASP A 31 -14.57 10.07 -6.27
N ARG A 32 -14.88 10.46 -7.52
CA ARG A 32 -14.16 11.51 -8.26
C ARG A 32 -14.23 12.91 -7.60
N LYS A 33 -15.19 13.13 -6.70
CA LYS A 33 -15.36 14.38 -5.95
C LYS A 33 -14.58 14.37 -4.62
N GLY A 34 -13.85 13.29 -4.33
CA GLY A 34 -13.09 13.14 -3.10
C GLY A 34 -13.94 12.68 -1.90
N LYS A 35 -15.23 12.34 -2.10
CA LYS A 35 -16.04 11.78 -1.03
C LYS A 35 -15.53 10.38 -0.70
N LYS A 36 -15.10 10.18 0.54
CA LYS A 36 -14.70 8.87 1.07
C LYS A 36 -15.89 7.91 1.04
N LEU A 37 -15.73 6.80 0.32
CA LEU A 37 -16.71 5.72 0.21
C LEU A 37 -16.36 4.56 1.15
N LEU A 38 -15.07 4.29 1.31
CA LEU A 38 -14.54 3.23 2.17
C LEU A 38 -13.19 3.67 2.75
N SER A 39 -12.89 3.23 3.97
CA SER A 39 -11.56 3.32 4.56
C SER A 39 -11.28 2.07 5.37
N ARG A 40 -10.06 1.55 5.29
CA ARG A 40 -9.59 0.42 6.08
C ARG A 40 -8.14 0.67 6.47
N GLU A 41 -7.93 0.91 7.75
CA GLU A 41 -6.59 0.97 8.32
C GLU A 41 -5.97 -0.43 8.37
N GLU A 42 -4.64 -0.48 8.35
CA GLU A 42 -3.87 -1.72 8.39
C GLU A 42 -4.33 -2.73 7.32
N PHE A 43 -4.71 -2.23 6.14
CA PHE A 43 -5.20 -3.06 5.04
C PHE A 43 -4.15 -4.08 4.59
N GLY A 44 -2.88 -3.69 4.60
CA GLY A 44 -1.76 -4.57 4.33
C GLY A 44 -0.59 -4.32 5.27
N LYS A 45 0.06 -5.41 5.69
CA LYS A 45 1.34 -5.40 6.42
C LYS A 45 2.34 -6.18 5.57
N PHE A 46 3.39 -5.50 5.12
CA PHE A 46 4.41 -6.06 4.24
C PHE A 46 5.73 -6.10 4.96
N GLU A 47 6.26 -7.30 5.15
CA GLU A 47 7.53 -7.52 5.85
C GLU A 47 8.45 -8.39 5.02
N LEU A 48 9.74 -8.06 5.04
CA LEU A 48 10.79 -8.89 4.48
C LEU A 48 11.91 -9.06 5.50
N ASN A 49 12.16 -10.32 5.87
CA ASN A 49 13.24 -10.73 6.76
C ASN A 49 14.32 -11.43 5.93
N SER A 50 15.55 -10.94 6.01
CA SER A 50 16.68 -11.47 5.23
C SER A 50 17.98 -11.37 6.02
N ARG A 51 18.93 -12.28 5.74
CA ARG A 51 20.30 -12.17 6.25
C ARG A 51 21.08 -11.02 5.59
N ARG A 52 20.59 -10.53 4.45
CA ARG A 52 21.19 -9.42 3.69
C ARG A 52 20.29 -8.19 3.78
N LYS A 53 20.91 -7.01 3.67
CA LYS A 53 20.17 -5.75 3.53
C LYS A 53 19.59 -5.65 2.11
N ASN A 54 18.41 -6.22 1.89
CA ASN A 54 17.78 -6.27 0.57
C ASN A 54 17.50 -4.86 0.03
N ARG A 55 17.92 -4.61 -1.21
CA ARG A 55 17.67 -3.34 -1.91
C ARG A 55 16.41 -3.36 -2.76
N GLU A 56 15.93 -4.56 -3.08
CA GLU A 56 14.70 -4.80 -3.83
C GLU A 56 13.60 -5.23 -2.87
N PHE A 57 12.48 -4.52 -2.92
CA PHE A 57 11.27 -4.81 -2.18
C PHE A 57 10.08 -4.28 -2.97
N PHE A 58 9.03 -5.09 -3.08
CA PHE A 58 7.81 -4.70 -3.77
C PHE A 58 6.59 -5.15 -2.99
N MET A 59 5.48 -4.44 -3.19
CA MET A 59 4.20 -4.78 -2.59
C MET A 59 3.19 -5.07 -3.70
N LYS A 60 2.49 -6.20 -3.59
CA LYS A 60 1.37 -6.56 -4.46
C LYS A 60 0.08 -6.45 -3.66
N ILE A 61 -0.72 -5.44 -3.96
CA ILE A 61 -1.97 -5.15 -3.28
C ILE A 61 -3.12 -5.59 -4.18
N THR A 62 -3.99 -6.46 -3.67
CA THR A 62 -5.15 -6.95 -4.42
C THR A 62 -6.43 -6.43 -3.79
N LEU A 63 -7.26 -5.74 -4.59
CA LEU A 63 -8.56 -5.24 -4.19
C LEU A 63 -9.65 -5.94 -4.99
N SER A 64 -10.59 -6.58 -4.27
CA SER A 64 -11.85 -7.04 -4.84
C SER A 64 -12.80 -5.84 -4.98
N LEU A 65 -13.31 -5.63 -6.19
CA LEU A 65 -14.30 -4.60 -6.51
C LEU A 65 -15.69 -5.23 -6.77
N LYS A 66 -15.89 -6.47 -6.32
CA LYS A 66 -17.13 -7.22 -6.56
C LYS A 66 -18.31 -6.46 -5.94
N GLY A 67 -19.32 -6.18 -6.76
CA GLY A 67 -20.53 -5.47 -6.34
C GLY A 67 -20.41 -3.95 -6.30
N ALA A 68 -19.24 -3.37 -6.62
CA ALA A 68 -19.13 -1.93 -6.80
C ALA A 68 -19.88 -1.50 -8.08
N PRO A 69 -20.68 -0.42 -8.04
CA PRO A 69 -21.39 0.06 -9.23
C PRO A 69 -20.42 0.62 -10.27
N PRO A 70 -20.82 0.68 -11.55
CA PRO A 70 -20.06 1.41 -12.57
C PRO A 70 -19.87 2.87 -12.17
N GLY A 71 -18.69 3.42 -12.43
CA GLY A 71 -18.36 4.79 -12.03
C GLY A 71 -16.87 5.08 -11.99
N GLU A 72 -16.54 6.32 -11.66
CA GLU A 72 -15.17 6.80 -11.46
C GLU A 72 -14.81 6.82 -9.97
N TYR A 73 -13.65 6.28 -9.67
CA TYR A 73 -13.15 6.11 -8.31
C TYR A 73 -11.70 6.56 -8.21
N VAL A 74 -11.27 6.87 -7.00
CA VAL A 74 -9.86 7.08 -6.68
C VAL A 74 -9.49 6.15 -5.53
N LEU A 75 -8.52 5.26 -5.78
CA LEU A 75 -7.87 4.49 -4.73
C LEU A 75 -6.73 5.33 -4.17
N VAL A 76 -6.76 5.56 -2.86
CA VAL A 76 -5.69 6.22 -2.11
C VAL A 76 -5.09 5.21 -1.13
N LEU A 77 -3.76 5.05 -1.19
CA LEU A 77 -3.00 4.12 -0.35
C LEU A 77 -1.98 4.93 0.46
N PRO A 78 -2.33 5.35 1.69
CA PRO A 78 -1.34 5.83 2.65
C PRO A 78 -0.41 4.69 3.04
N ILE A 79 0.89 4.94 2.98
CA ILE A 79 1.97 4.00 3.26
C ILE A 79 2.79 4.54 4.42
N ARG A 80 3.08 3.69 5.40
CA ARG A 80 3.94 3.98 6.55
C ARG A 80 5.10 3.01 6.59
N ASP A 81 6.31 3.53 6.52
CA ASP A 81 7.53 2.77 6.83
C ASP A 81 7.72 2.76 8.34
N ARG A 82 7.60 1.59 8.98
CA ARG A 82 7.74 1.44 10.43
C ARG A 82 9.18 1.52 10.93
N VAL A 83 10.15 1.47 10.04
CA VAL A 83 11.57 1.54 10.38
C VAL A 83 12.07 2.98 10.38
N ARG A 84 11.70 3.77 9.38
CA ARG A 84 12.12 5.18 9.28
C ARG A 84 11.11 6.18 9.82
N ASP A 85 9.92 5.74 10.18
CA ASP A 85 8.76 6.59 10.50
C ASP A 85 8.44 7.59 9.38
N THR A 86 8.66 7.17 8.12
CA THR A 86 8.35 7.97 6.93
C THR A 86 7.03 7.55 6.31
N LYS A 87 6.34 8.51 5.68
CA LYS A 87 5.04 8.28 5.05
C LYS A 87 5.08 8.65 3.58
N ALA A 88 4.31 7.94 2.77
CA ALA A 88 4.05 8.25 1.38
C ALA A 88 2.59 7.95 1.05
N THR A 89 2.06 8.55 -0.01
CA THR A 89 0.68 8.30 -0.45
C THR A 89 0.68 8.02 -1.94
N ILE A 90 0.01 6.94 -2.33
CA ILE A 90 -0.25 6.62 -3.73
C ILE A 90 -1.70 6.93 -4.05
N THR A 91 -1.95 7.59 -5.18
CA THR A 91 -3.28 7.95 -5.65
C THR A 91 -3.47 7.39 -7.06
N LEU A 92 -4.47 6.54 -7.24
CA LEU A 92 -4.75 5.84 -8.50
C LEU A 92 -6.21 6.06 -8.90
N PRO A 93 -6.49 6.95 -9.88
CA PRO A 93 -7.83 7.04 -10.47
C PRO A 93 -8.12 5.79 -11.31
N PHE A 94 -9.33 5.27 -11.23
CA PHE A 94 -9.79 4.15 -12.05
C PHE A 94 -11.30 4.24 -12.30
N SER A 95 -11.76 3.53 -13.34
CA SER A 95 -13.18 3.43 -13.67
C SER A 95 -13.61 1.97 -13.67
N ILE A 96 -14.83 1.72 -13.17
CA ILE A 96 -15.53 0.46 -13.36
C ILE A 96 -16.51 0.65 -14.50
N VAL A 97 -16.31 -0.10 -15.58
CA VAL A 97 -17.21 -0.15 -16.74
C VAL A 97 -18.05 -1.44 -16.67
N LYS A 98 -19.22 -1.44 -17.31
CA LYS A 98 -20.03 -2.65 -17.50
C LYS A 98 -19.48 -3.52 -18.61
#